data_AF-A0A0G0VZX5-F1
#
_entry.id   AF-A0A0G0VZX5-F1
#
_cell.length_a   1.000
_cell.length_b   1.000
_cell.length_c   1.000
_cell.angle_alpha   90.00
_cell.angle_beta   90.00
_cell.angle_gamma   90.00
#
_symmetry.space_group_name_H-M   'P 1'
#
loop_
_entity.id
_entity.type
_entity.pdbx_description
1 polymer ?
#
loop_
_entity_poly.entity_id
_entity_poly.type
_entity_poly.pdbx_seq_one_letter_code
_entity_poly.pdbx_strand_id
1 'polypeptide(L)'
;MKDKNNKNKKEKKILPQIKLKYFTIPQNGQDNFICFQCKKRSTKIGSGNVRVSPPEIRCENCAIKNYAVEEGLDSFSVAASRRRRIFDISYLFQEMVIDRILKEEDKTYKNLSGEEYERAIEIASEMWNDNRVISKEEKWYIEETPSQKEIEEVFNEILDGISLHRVEVLK
;
A
#
# COMPACT_ATOMS: atom_id res chain seq x y z
N MET A 1 -4.59 -16.49 -32.19
CA MET A 1 -4.71 -16.57 -30.72
C MET A 1 -3.31 -16.55 -30.16
N LYS A 2 -2.84 -15.40 -29.66
CA LYS A 2 -1.51 -15.27 -29.03
C LYS A 2 -1.70 -15.34 -27.51
N ASP A 3 -0.82 -16.06 -26.86
CA ASP A 3 -0.87 -16.47 -25.46
C ASP A 3 -1.13 -15.32 -24.48
N LYS A 4 -2.26 -15.40 -23.77
CA LYS A 4 -2.62 -14.56 -22.62
C LYS A 4 -1.91 -15.05 -21.35
N ASN A 5 -0.57 -15.07 -21.35
CA ASN A 5 0.18 -15.45 -20.15
C ASN A 5 1.54 -14.76 -20.04
N ASN A 6 1.60 -13.46 -20.35
CA ASN A 6 2.67 -12.62 -19.81
C ASN A 6 2.18 -12.08 -18.46
N LYS A 7 2.29 -12.91 -17.40
CA LYS A 7 2.26 -12.37 -16.04
C LYS A 7 3.48 -11.45 -15.94
N ASN A 8 3.26 -10.14 -15.80
CA ASN A 8 4.32 -9.16 -15.56
C ASN A 8 5.09 -9.56 -14.30
N LYS A 9 6.17 -10.33 -14.44
CA LYS A 9 7.00 -10.77 -13.32
C LYS A 9 7.74 -9.56 -12.78
N LYS A 10 7.66 -9.37 -11.46
CA LYS A 10 8.37 -8.31 -10.75
C LYS A 10 9.87 -8.44 -10.91
N GLU A 11 10.56 -7.29 -11.05
CA GLU A 11 12.01 -7.30 -11.12
C GLU A 11 12.64 -7.89 -9.85
N LYS A 12 13.72 -8.65 -10.04
CA LYS A 12 14.45 -9.36 -8.98
C LYS A 12 15.49 -8.47 -8.27
N LYS A 13 15.14 -7.21 -7.98
CA LYS A 13 16.00 -6.24 -7.29
C LYS A 13 15.33 -5.64 -6.07
N ILE A 14 16.14 -5.23 -5.10
CA ILE A 14 15.68 -4.43 -3.96
C ILE A 14 15.48 -3.00 -4.47
N LEU A 15 14.28 -2.46 -4.26
CA LEU A 15 13.99 -1.06 -4.57
C LEU A 15 14.32 -0.17 -3.37
N PRO A 16 14.65 1.12 -3.61
CA PRO A 16 14.80 2.10 -2.54
C PRO A 16 13.57 2.13 -1.63
N GLN A 17 13.74 2.48 -0.36
CA GLN A 17 12.61 2.71 0.55
C GLN A 17 11.93 4.04 0.20
N ILE A 18 10.60 4.08 0.30
CA ILE A 18 9.85 5.35 0.28
C ILE A 18 10.03 6.03 1.64
N LYS A 19 10.24 7.33 1.61
CA LYS A 19 10.20 8.19 2.79
C LYS A 19 8.80 8.76 2.95
N LEU A 20 8.20 8.52 4.10
CA LEU A 20 6.85 8.94 4.48
C LEU A 20 6.95 10.07 5.53
N LYS A 21 6.06 11.05 5.45
CA LYS A 21 5.96 12.24 6.31
C LYS A 21 5.15 11.98 7.59
N TYR A 22 4.01 11.32 7.45
CA TYR A 22 2.99 11.12 8.49
C TYR A 22 2.95 9.69 9.00
N PHE A 23 3.11 8.71 8.10
CA PHE A 23 3.04 7.31 8.50
C PHE A 23 4.37 6.80 9.03
N THR A 24 4.33 6.20 10.21
CA THR A 24 5.49 5.51 10.79
C THR A 24 5.26 4.01 10.78
N ILE A 25 6.32 3.25 10.48
CA ILE A 25 6.26 1.80 10.61
C ILE A 25 6.31 1.48 12.09
N PRO A 26 5.31 0.80 12.66
CA PRO A 26 5.35 0.40 14.05
C PRO A 26 6.56 -0.53 14.27
N GLN A 27 7.42 -0.15 15.22
CA GLN A 27 8.65 -0.89 15.51
C GLN A 27 8.34 -2.28 16.08
N ASN A 28 7.27 -2.37 16.87
CA ASN A 28 6.85 -3.58 17.56
C ASN A 28 5.51 -4.10 17.01
N GLY A 29 5.42 -5.42 16.90
CA GLY A 29 4.16 -6.08 16.62
C GLY A 29 3.24 -6.05 17.84
N GLN A 30 1.94 -5.85 17.62
CA GLN A 30 0.97 -5.61 18.70
C GLN A 30 0.22 -6.88 19.15
N ASP A 31 0.26 -7.96 18.35
CA ASP A 31 -0.62 -9.12 18.54
C ASP A 31 0.16 -10.41 18.76
N ASN A 32 -0.08 -11.10 19.87
CA ASN A 32 0.56 -12.40 20.13
C ASN A 32 -0.33 -13.55 19.61
N PHE A 33 0.05 -14.18 18.49
CA PHE A 33 -0.74 -15.24 17.86
C PHE A 33 0.10 -16.43 17.38
N ILE A 34 -0.55 -17.54 17.07
CA ILE A 34 0.10 -18.72 16.45
C ILE A 34 -0.14 -18.65 14.94
N CYS A 35 0.93 -18.56 14.16
CA CYS A 35 0.83 -18.54 12.70
C CYS A 35 0.20 -19.82 12.17
N PHE A 36 -0.84 -19.70 11.35
CA PHE A 36 -1.55 -20.83 10.77
C PHE A 36 -0.64 -21.75 9.94
N GLN A 37 0.32 -21.19 9.21
CA GLN A 37 1.18 -21.94 8.28
C GLN A 37 2.39 -22.59 8.97
N CYS A 38 3.17 -21.83 9.74
CA CYS A 38 4.39 -22.37 10.36
C CYS A 38 4.20 -22.85 11.80
N LYS A 39 3.00 -22.67 12.38
CA LYS A 39 2.64 -23.02 13.76
C LYS A 39 3.53 -22.39 14.85
N LYS A 40 4.34 -21.39 14.50
CA LYS A 40 5.17 -20.63 15.44
C LYS A 40 4.41 -19.44 15.99
N ARG A 41 4.67 -19.11 17.25
CA ARG A 41 4.21 -17.86 17.88
C ARG A 41 4.86 -16.67 17.17
N SER A 42 4.08 -15.62 16.91
CA SER A 42 4.55 -14.39 16.27
C SER A 42 3.83 -13.18 16.85
N THR A 43 4.49 -12.03 16.75
CA THR A 43 3.92 -10.72 17.10
C THR A 43 3.54 -9.88 15.88
N LYS A 44 3.93 -10.30 14.67
CA LYS A 44 3.79 -9.52 13.43
C LYS A 44 2.90 -10.27 12.44
N ILE A 45 1.68 -9.77 12.27
CA ILE A 45 0.73 -10.27 11.27
C ILE A 45 1.22 -9.84 9.88
N GLY A 46 1.37 -10.82 8.99
CA GLY A 46 1.71 -10.58 7.60
C GLY A 46 0.49 -10.60 6.69
N SER A 47 -0.38 -11.59 6.86
CA SER A 47 -1.63 -11.68 6.11
C SER A 47 -2.69 -12.44 6.91
N GLY A 48 -3.95 -12.25 6.55
CA GLY A 48 -5.08 -12.91 7.19
C GLY A 48 -6.16 -13.27 6.19
N ASN A 49 -6.84 -14.39 6.41
CA ASN A 49 -8.10 -14.72 5.78
C ASN A 49 -9.18 -14.87 6.86
N VAL A 50 -10.00 -13.84 7.02
CA VAL A 50 -11.08 -13.79 8.00
C VAL A 50 -12.36 -14.49 7.54
N ARG A 51 -12.41 -14.94 6.27
CA ARG A 51 -13.59 -15.61 5.69
C ARG A 51 -13.68 -17.09 6.03
N VAL A 52 -12.62 -17.67 6.57
CA VAL A 52 -12.57 -19.08 7.01
C VAL A 52 -12.76 -19.16 8.53
N SER A 53 -13.30 -20.29 9.01
CA SER A 53 -13.54 -20.53 10.45
C SER A 53 -12.81 -21.78 10.90
N PRO A 54 -11.81 -21.68 11.81
CA PRO A 54 -11.32 -20.45 12.42
C PRO A 54 -10.55 -19.55 11.41
N PRO A 55 -10.47 -18.22 11.63
CA PRO A 55 -9.69 -17.31 10.80
C PRO A 55 -8.23 -17.75 10.65
N GLU A 56 -7.71 -17.68 9.44
CA GLU A 56 -6.32 -18.05 9.16
C GLU A 56 -5.42 -16.80 9.18
N ILE A 57 -4.64 -16.64 10.25
CA ILE A 57 -3.65 -15.55 10.37
C ILE A 57 -2.24 -16.11 10.11
N ARG A 58 -1.49 -15.47 9.22
CA ARG A 58 -0.11 -15.82 8.85
C ARG A 58 0.85 -14.74 9.35
N CYS A 59 2.00 -15.16 9.88
CA CYS A 59 3.06 -14.22 10.25
C CYS A 59 3.74 -13.58 9.04
N GLU A 60 4.36 -12.43 9.25
CA GLU A 60 5.10 -11.67 8.23
C GLU A 60 6.03 -12.55 7.39
N ASN A 61 6.83 -13.40 8.04
CA ASN A 61 7.76 -14.31 7.35
C ASN A 61 7.05 -15.31 6.43
N CYS A 62 5.89 -15.83 6.82
CA CYS A 62 5.11 -16.73 5.97
C CYS A 62 4.47 -15.97 4.81
N ALA A 63 3.96 -14.76 5.05
CA ALA A 63 3.40 -13.92 4.00
C ALA A 63 4.46 -13.54 2.94
N ILE A 64 5.68 -13.16 3.36
CA ILE A 64 6.80 -12.87 2.46
C ILE A 64 7.19 -14.10 1.64
N LYS A 65 7.24 -15.29 2.26
CA LYS A 65 7.57 -16.54 1.55
C LYS A 65 6.53 -16.86 0.48
N ASN A 66 5.25 -16.74 0.79
CA ASN A 66 4.19 -16.99 -0.18
C ASN A 66 4.25 -15.97 -1.33
N TYR A 67 4.44 -14.69 -1.01
CA TYR A 67 4.64 -13.63 -2.00
C TYR A 67 5.84 -13.90 -2.92
N ALA A 68 6.96 -14.38 -2.36
CA ALA A 68 8.13 -14.74 -3.16
C ALA A 68 7.81 -15.84 -4.20
N VAL A 69 7.04 -16.85 -3.82
CA VAL A 69 6.61 -17.93 -4.71
C VAL A 69 5.64 -17.42 -5.78
N GLU A 70 4.65 -16.62 -5.38
CA GLU A 70 3.63 -16.05 -6.26
C GLU A 70 4.24 -15.15 -7.35
N GLU A 71 5.22 -14.33 -6.98
CA GLU A 71 5.88 -13.37 -7.86
C GLU A 71 7.14 -13.93 -8.56
N GLY A 72 7.57 -15.15 -8.22
CA GLY A 72 8.77 -15.77 -8.78
C GLY A 72 10.09 -15.06 -8.39
N LEU A 73 10.18 -14.62 -7.13
CA LEU A 73 11.34 -13.95 -6.55
C LEU A 73 12.26 -14.95 -5.84
N ASP A 74 13.54 -14.93 -6.17
CA ASP A 74 14.50 -15.94 -5.71
C ASP A 74 15.06 -15.66 -4.30
N SER A 75 14.81 -14.47 -3.75
CA SER A 75 15.36 -14.04 -2.46
C SER A 75 14.28 -13.53 -1.51
N PHE A 76 14.34 -13.98 -0.26
CA PHE A 76 13.49 -13.48 0.82
C PHE A 76 13.64 -11.97 1.02
N SER A 77 14.86 -11.42 0.93
CA SER A 77 15.08 -9.98 1.13
C SER A 77 14.47 -9.15 0.00
N VAL A 78 14.54 -9.65 -1.24
CA VAL A 78 13.87 -9.03 -2.39
C VAL A 78 12.36 -9.10 -2.20
N ALA A 79 11.80 -10.28 -1.89
CA ALA A 79 10.37 -10.44 -1.64
C ALA A 79 9.87 -9.54 -0.49
N ALA A 80 10.62 -9.45 0.61
CA ALA A 80 10.28 -8.59 1.74
C ALA A 80 10.25 -7.11 1.34
N SER A 81 11.29 -6.64 0.66
CA SER A 81 11.38 -5.25 0.17
C SER A 81 10.22 -4.92 -0.77
N ARG A 82 9.93 -5.81 -1.72
CA ARG A 82 8.92 -5.59 -2.77
C ARG A 82 7.51 -5.67 -2.23
N ARG A 83 7.25 -6.59 -1.29
CA ARG A 83 5.99 -6.64 -0.56
C ARG A 83 5.77 -5.37 0.26
N ARG A 84 6.80 -4.89 0.97
CA ARG A 84 6.71 -3.65 1.75
C ARG A 84 6.44 -2.44 0.86
N ARG A 85 7.07 -2.39 -0.32
CA ARG A 85 6.91 -1.32 -1.32
C ARG A 85 5.45 -1.10 -1.71
N ILE A 86 4.65 -2.16 -1.83
CA ILE A 86 3.20 -2.07 -2.14
C ILE A 86 2.48 -1.20 -1.10
N PHE A 87 2.74 -1.46 0.19
CA PHE A 87 2.15 -0.69 1.28
C PHE A 87 2.69 0.73 1.32
N ASP A 88 4.01 0.90 1.23
CA ASP A 88 4.66 2.21 1.29
C ASP A 88 4.17 3.17 0.20
N ILE A 89 3.91 2.67 -1.01
CA ILE A 89 3.37 3.48 -2.10
C ILE A 89 1.93 3.89 -1.82
N SER A 90 1.10 2.98 -1.30
CA SER A 90 -0.27 3.34 -0.90
C SER A 90 -0.27 4.40 0.21
N TYR A 91 0.65 4.32 1.16
CA TYR A 91 0.81 5.34 2.19
C TYR A 91 1.29 6.67 1.61
N LEU A 92 2.25 6.67 0.68
CA LEU A 92 2.70 7.88 0.02
C LEU A 92 1.55 8.58 -0.72
N PHE A 93 0.72 7.80 -1.43
CA PHE A 93 -0.48 8.35 -2.08
C PHE A 93 -1.43 8.98 -1.06
N GLN A 94 -1.66 8.31 0.08
CA GLN A 94 -2.48 8.86 1.17
C GLN A 94 -1.91 10.18 1.71
N GLU A 95 -0.59 10.29 1.91
CA GLU A 95 0.02 11.54 2.34
C GLU A 95 -0.18 12.68 1.34
N MET A 96 -0.10 12.38 0.04
CA MET A 96 -0.32 13.37 -1.00
C MET A 96 -1.78 13.86 -1.08
N VAL A 97 -2.75 12.96 -0.88
CA VAL A 97 -4.16 13.34 -0.76
C VAL A 97 -4.39 14.20 0.48
N ILE A 98 -3.84 13.80 1.63
CA ILE A 98 -3.90 14.57 2.88
C ILE A 98 -3.30 15.97 2.68
N ASP A 99 -2.12 16.07 2.06
CA ASP A 99 -1.45 17.34 1.79
C ASP A 99 -2.32 18.28 0.94
N ARG A 100 -3.07 17.74 -0.03
CA ARG A 100 -4.01 18.53 -0.85
C ARG A 100 -5.21 19.01 -0.05
N ILE A 101 -5.85 18.15 0.72
CA ILE A 101 -6.98 18.52 1.59
C ILE A 101 -6.56 19.61 2.57
N LEU A 102 -5.40 19.43 3.22
CA LEU A 102 -4.85 20.43 4.15
C LEU A 102 -4.61 21.78 3.47
N LYS A 103 -4.13 21.78 2.23
CA LYS A 103 -3.92 23.00 1.45
C LYS A 103 -5.24 23.68 1.07
N GLU A 104 -6.27 22.93 0.69
CA GLU A 104 -7.59 23.46 0.36
C GLU A 104 -8.31 24.05 1.58
N GLU A 105 -8.12 23.44 2.75
CA GLU A 105 -8.75 23.86 4.01
C GLU A 105 -7.93 24.90 4.80
N ASP A 106 -6.76 25.31 4.29
CA ASP A 106 -5.79 26.17 4.99
C ASP A 106 -5.42 25.65 6.40
N LYS A 107 -5.19 24.33 6.49
CA LYS A 107 -4.86 23.61 7.73
C LYS A 107 -3.45 23.02 7.69
N THR A 108 -2.99 22.63 8.87
CA THR A 108 -1.76 21.83 9.03
C THR A 108 -2.10 20.47 9.59
N TYR A 109 -1.28 19.46 9.30
CA TYR A 109 -1.51 18.09 9.77
C TYR A 109 -1.69 17.97 11.29
N LYS A 110 -0.97 18.80 12.07
CA LYS A 110 -1.05 18.82 13.54
C LYS A 110 -2.39 19.32 14.07
N ASN A 111 -3.19 19.99 13.24
CA ASN A 111 -4.44 20.60 13.63
C ASN A 111 -5.66 19.77 13.20
N LEU A 112 -5.45 18.60 12.59
CA LEU A 112 -6.54 17.69 12.25
C LEU A 112 -7.09 17.04 13.53
N SER A 113 -8.42 17.08 13.67
CA SER A 113 -9.13 16.20 14.60
C SER A 113 -9.03 14.74 14.14
N GLY A 114 -9.33 13.80 15.04
CA GLY A 114 -9.36 12.37 14.72
C GLY A 114 -10.31 12.05 13.57
N GLU A 115 -11.51 12.63 13.57
CA GLU A 115 -12.53 12.44 12.53
C GLU A 115 -12.07 12.97 11.16
N GLU A 116 -11.42 14.15 11.13
CA GLU A 116 -10.90 14.71 9.88
C GLU A 116 -9.75 13.87 9.32
N TYR A 117 -8.88 13.38 10.19
CA TYR A 117 -7.81 12.46 9.80
C TYR A 117 -8.38 11.16 9.23
N GLU A 118 -9.34 10.53 9.91
CA GLU A 118 -10.01 9.31 9.44
C GLU A 118 -10.68 9.54 8.08
N ARG A 119 -11.42 10.64 7.92
CA ARG A 119 -12.05 11.01 6.65
C ARG A 119 -11.03 11.18 5.52
N ALA A 120 -9.88 11.82 5.78
CA ALA A 120 -8.85 12.00 4.77
C ALA A 120 -8.22 10.66 4.34
N ILE A 121 -8.03 9.74 5.29
CA ILE A 121 -7.54 8.37 5.03
C ILE A 121 -8.56 7.56 4.23
N GLU A 122 -9.85 7.69 4.54
CA GLU A 122 -10.93 7.03 3.80
C GLU A 122 -10.98 7.50 2.35
N ILE A 123 -11.00 8.82 2.11
CA ILE A 123 -10.97 9.40 0.76
C ILE A 123 -9.78 8.85 -0.03
N ALA A 124 -8.58 8.90 0.55
CA ALA A 124 -7.38 8.40 -0.11
C ALA A 124 -7.44 6.89 -0.38
N SER A 125 -8.04 6.11 0.52
CA SER A 125 -8.21 4.66 0.34
C SER A 125 -9.23 4.34 -0.74
N GLU A 126 -10.33 5.09 -0.84
CA GLU A 126 -11.31 4.96 -1.91
C GLU A 126 -10.69 5.26 -3.27
N MET A 127 -9.98 6.39 -3.38
CA MET A 127 -9.26 6.77 -4.60
C MET A 127 -8.21 5.74 -5.00
N TRP A 128 -7.43 5.22 -4.04
CA TRP A 128 -6.45 4.17 -4.30
C TRP A 128 -7.11 2.89 -4.81
N ASN A 129 -8.29 2.51 -4.29
CA ASN A 129 -8.96 1.27 -4.66
C ASN A 129 -9.82 1.38 -5.93
N ASP A 130 -10.21 2.60 -6.34
CA ASP A 130 -10.96 2.82 -7.57
C ASP A 130 -10.06 2.70 -8.80
N ASN A 131 -10.28 1.65 -9.61
CA ASN A 131 -9.51 1.42 -10.84
C ASN A 131 -9.78 2.47 -11.94
N ARG A 132 -10.78 3.34 -11.77
CA ARG A 132 -11.01 4.51 -12.64
C ARG A 132 -10.11 5.68 -12.29
N VAL A 133 -9.56 5.70 -11.06
CA VAL A 133 -8.65 6.72 -10.56
C VAL A 133 -7.21 6.27 -10.74
N ILE A 134 -6.87 5.06 -10.29
CA ILE A 134 -5.56 4.44 -10.53
C ILE A 134 -5.77 3.00 -10.99
N SER A 135 -5.49 2.76 -12.26
CA SER A 135 -5.56 1.44 -12.88
C SER A 135 -4.57 0.45 -12.25
N LYS A 136 -4.74 -0.84 -12.55
CA LYS A 136 -3.82 -1.88 -12.08
C LYS A 136 -2.44 -1.74 -12.72
N GLU A 137 -2.42 -1.33 -13.99
CA GLU A 137 -1.21 -1.12 -14.77
C GLU A 137 -0.41 0.06 -14.22
N GLU A 138 -1.07 1.16 -13.85
CA GLU A 138 -0.43 2.30 -13.19
C GLU A 138 0.09 1.93 -11.80
N LYS A 139 -0.70 1.23 -10.97
CA LYS A 139 -0.22 0.72 -9.68
C LYS A 139 1.03 -0.13 -9.84
N TRP A 140 1.02 -1.03 -10.81
CA TRP A 140 2.18 -1.86 -11.11
C TRP A 140 3.37 -1.01 -11.53
N TYR A 141 3.20 -0.06 -12.45
CA TYR A 141 4.26 0.85 -12.88
C TYR A 141 4.89 1.57 -11.69
N ILE A 142 4.07 2.21 -10.86
CA ILE A 142 4.50 2.97 -9.68
C ILE A 142 5.23 2.08 -8.67
N GLU A 143 4.76 0.84 -8.49
CA GLU A 143 5.40 -0.18 -7.65
C GLU A 143 6.80 -0.60 -8.14
N GLU A 144 7.06 -0.51 -9.44
CA GLU A 144 8.36 -0.79 -10.04
C GLU A 144 9.27 0.44 -10.12
N THR A 145 8.71 1.65 -10.07
CA THR A 145 9.46 2.91 -10.19
C THR A 145 10.44 3.09 -9.02
N PRO A 146 11.76 3.19 -9.25
CA PRO A 146 12.73 3.34 -8.16
C PRO A 146 12.73 4.74 -7.52
N SER A 147 12.46 5.78 -8.31
CA SER A 147 12.52 7.17 -7.89
C SER A 147 11.24 7.59 -7.19
N GLN A 148 11.33 7.98 -5.91
CA GLN A 148 10.19 8.55 -5.20
C GLN A 148 9.69 9.86 -5.86
N LYS A 149 10.60 10.70 -6.36
CA LYS A 149 10.23 11.95 -7.05
C LYS A 149 9.34 11.67 -8.26
N GLU A 150 9.70 10.64 -9.04
CA GLU A 150 8.93 10.24 -10.22
C GLU A 150 7.56 9.67 -9.84
N ILE A 151 7.48 8.91 -8.75
CA ILE A 151 6.19 8.44 -8.20
C ILE A 151 5.32 9.63 -7.79
N GLU A 152 5.88 10.61 -7.09
CA GLU A 152 5.17 11.83 -6.68
C GLU A 152 4.72 12.66 -7.90
N GLU A 153 5.50 12.70 -8.99
CA GLU A 153 5.11 13.35 -10.25
C GLU A 153 3.86 12.66 -10.84
N VAL A 154 3.87 11.33 -10.98
CA VAL A 154 2.72 10.56 -11.46
C VAL A 154 1.49 10.75 -10.58
N PHE A 155 1.65 10.71 -9.26
CA PHE A 155 0.53 10.97 -8.35
C PHE A 155 0.00 12.39 -8.44
N ASN A 156 0.85 13.40 -8.67
CA ASN A 156 0.37 14.75 -8.88
C ASN A 156 -0.43 14.88 -10.17
N GLU A 157 0.00 14.25 -11.26
CA GLU A 157 -0.77 14.22 -12.52
C GLU A 157 -2.15 13.58 -12.33
N ILE A 158 -2.21 12.44 -11.62
CA ILE A 158 -3.48 11.78 -11.28
C ILE A 158 -4.38 12.71 -10.47
N LEU A 159 -3.84 13.31 -9.40
CA LEU A 159 -4.61 14.14 -8.49
C LEU A 159 -5.01 15.49 -9.12
N ASP A 160 -4.24 16.05 -10.04
CA ASP A 160 -4.58 17.27 -10.79
C ASP A 160 -5.74 17.03 -11.75
N GLY A 161 -5.89 15.80 -12.26
CA GLY A 161 -7.04 15.38 -13.06
C GLY A 161 -8.35 15.24 -12.26
N ILE A 162 -8.31 15.36 -10.93
CA ILE A 162 -9.43 15.07 -10.04
C ILE A 162 -9.77 16.32 -9.22
N SER A 163 -11.02 16.78 -9.33
CA SER A 163 -11.54 17.77 -8.38
C SER A 163 -11.89 17.05 -7.06
N LEU A 164 -11.19 17.37 -5.97
CA LEU A 164 -11.47 16.78 -4.65
C LEU A 164 -12.88 17.13 -4.13
N HIS A 165 -13.47 18.24 -4.58
CA HIS A 165 -14.89 18.57 -4.34
C HIS A 165 -15.88 17.57 -4.98
N ARG A 166 -15.47 16.76 -5.97
CA ARG A 166 -16.33 15.71 -6.55
C ARG A 166 -16.38 14.42 -5.72
N VAL A 167 -15.51 14.26 -4.72
CA VAL A 167 -15.55 13.07 -3.84
C VAL A 167 -16.78 13.11 -2.90
N GLU A 168 -17.42 14.28 -2.73
CA GLU A 168 -18.72 14.39 -2.04
C GLU A 168 -19.90 13.78 -2.81
N VAL A 169 -19.71 13.33 -4.06
CA VAL A 169 -20.76 12.76 -4.93
C VAL A 169 -20.84 11.22 -4.83
N LEU A 170 -20.05 10.58 -3.97
CA LEU A 170 -20.15 9.13 -3.70
C LEU A 170 -20.98 8.79 -2.45
N LYS A 171 -22.00 9.60 -2.14
CA LYS A 171 -23.06 9.28 -1.17
C LYS A 171 -24.16 8.42 -1.78
#